data_AF-A0A7G9GUT7-F1
#
_entry.id   AF-A0A7G9GUT7-F1
#
_cell.length_a   1.000
_cell.length_b   1.000
_cell.length_c   1.000
_cell.angle_alpha   90.00
_cell.angle_beta   90.00
_cell.angle_gamma   90.00
#
_symmetry.space_group_name_H-M   'P 1'
#
loop_
_entity.id
_entity.type
_entity.pdbx_description
1 polymer ?
#
loop_
_entity_poly.entity_id
_entity_poly.type
_entity_poly.pdbx_seq_one_letter_code
_entity_poly.pdbx_strand_id
1 'polypeptide(L)' 'MRVLIRNKKWETYFKNIKLVFEVTGHHEIFYIKFSYNGKQITIKSNNLDKTFRYLEAIFNSMEVDKIPLESRVAG' A
#
# COMPACT_ATOMS: atom_id res chain seq x y z
N MET A 1 -7.74 6.44 -4.29
CA MET A 1 -6.28 6.26 -4.46
C MET A 1 -5.78 7.26 -5.49
N ARG A 2 -4.59 7.82 -5.28
CA ARG A 2 -3.88 8.59 -6.31
C ARG A 2 -2.57 7.88 -6.65
N VAL A 3 -2.29 7.73 -7.94
CA VAL A 3 -1.03 7.14 -8.45
C VAL A 3 -0.23 8.23 -9.16
N LEU A 4 1.04 8.38 -8.80
CA LEU A 4 1.99 9.25 -9.49
C LEU A 4 3.18 8.41 -9.94
N ILE A 5 3.53 8.49 -11.22
CA ILE A 5 4.70 7.79 -11.77
C ILE A 5 5.83 8.80 -11.89
N ARG A 6 6.92 8.60 -11.14
CA ARG A 6 8.14 9.42 -11.20
C ARG A 6 9.35 8.50 -11.22
N ASN A 7 10.25 8.69 -12.18
CA ASN A 7 11.49 7.91 -12.30
C ASN A 7 11.27 6.39 -12.23
N LYS A 8 10.22 5.89 -12.92
CA LYS A 8 9.79 4.48 -12.93
C LYS A 8 9.28 3.93 -11.59
N LYS A 9 9.16 4.76 -10.56
CA LYS A 9 8.53 4.43 -9.28
C LYS A 9 7.09 4.94 -9.26
N TRP A 10 6.22 4.13 -8.67
CA TRP A 10 4.80 4.39 -8.54
C TRP A 10 4.52 4.82 -7.11
N GLU A 11 4.28 6.11 -6.91
CA GLU A 11 3.86 6.64 -5.64
C GLU A 11 2.34 6.54 -5.53
N THR A 12 1.89 5.72 -4.59
CA THR A 12 0.48 5.52 -4.30
C THR A 12 0.13 6.11 -2.96
N TYR A 13 -0.93 6.90 -2.97
CA TYR A 13 -1.46 7.54 -1.79
C TYR A 13 -2.76 6.83 -1.43
N PHE A 14 -2.72 6.09 -0.34
CA PHE A 14 -3.87 5.58 0.40
C PHE A 14 -4.25 6.59 1.48
N LYS A 15 -5.40 6.41 2.14
CA LYS A 15 -6.00 7.44 3.01
C LYS A 15 -5.01 8.06 4.01
N ASN A 16 -4.22 7.24 4.71
CA ASN A 16 -3.27 7.68 5.73
C ASN A 16 -1.82 7.24 5.47
N ILE A 17 -1.54 6.61 4.33
CA ILE A 17 -0.22 6.03 4.03
C ILE A 17 0.19 6.28 2.59
N LYS A 18 1.45 6.69 2.42
CA LYS A 18 2.12 6.76 1.12
C LYS A 18 3.01 5.53 0.97
N LEU A 19 2.80 4.75 -0.09
CA LEU A 19 3.70 3.68 -0.50
C LEU A 19 4.38 4.03 -1.82
N VAL A 20 5.63 3.60 -1.96
CA VAL A 20 6.39 3.69 -3.19
C VAL A 20 6.57 2.29 -3.72
N PHE A 21 5.92 2.01 -4.84
CA PHE A 21 5.98 0.72 -5.52
C PHE A 21 6.99 0.77 -6.66
N GLU A 22 7.72 -0.34 -6.80
CA GLU A 22 8.50 -0.67 -7.99
C GLU A 22 7.75 -1.77 -8.72
N VAL A 23 7.34 -1.49 -9.96
CA VAL A 23 6.55 -2.43 -10.79
C VAL A 23 7.40 -2.86 -11.97
N THR A 24 7.65 -4.16 -12.09
CA THR A 24 8.35 -4.76 -13.24
C THR A 24 7.46 -5.81 -13.89
N GLY A 25 7.31 -5.77 -15.21
CA GLY A 25 6.50 -6.74 -15.97
C GLY A 25 7.36 -7.68 -16.81
N HIS A 26 7.00 -8.96 -16.86
CA HIS A 26 7.58 -9.96 -17.76
C HIS A 26 6.52 -11.01 -18.14
N HIS A 27 6.28 -11.19 -19.45
CA HIS A 27 5.25 -12.11 -19.99
C HIS A 27 3.92 -12.07 -19.22
N GLU A 28 3.28 -10.89 -19.21
CA GLU A 28 1.95 -10.65 -18.58
C GLU A 28 1.90 -10.77 -17.05
N ILE A 29 3.03 -11.06 -16.43
CA ILE A 29 3.18 -11.10 -14.97
C ILE A 29 3.88 -9.83 -14.52
N PHE A 30 3.24 -9.12 -13.60
CA PHE A 30 3.77 -8.00 -12.87
C PHE A 30 4.29 -8.44 -11.51
N TYR A 31 5.46 -7.91 -11.15
CA TYR A 31 6.06 -8.00 -9.84
C TYR A 31 6.04 -6.61 -9.23
N ILE A 32 5.31 -6.47 -8.12
CA ILE A 32 5.11 -5.22 -7.40
C ILE A 32 5.89 -5.32 -6.10
N LYS A 33 6.90 -4.46 -5.91
CA LYS A 33 7.76 -4.44 -4.72
C LYS A 33 7.59 -3.14 -3.97
N PHE A 34 7.56 -3.20 -2.64
CA PHE A 34 7.50 -2.03 -1.77
C PHE A 34 7.99 -2.37 -0.36
N SER A 35 8.34 -1.36 0.43
CA SER A 35 8.63 -1.54 1.85
C SER A 35 7.43 -1.15 2.71
N TYR A 36 7.14 -1.95 3.73
CA TYR A 36 6.13 -1.68 4.73
C TYR A 36 6.59 -2.18 6.10
N ASN A 37 6.53 -1.32 7.13
CA ASN A 37 6.99 -1.63 8.49
C ASN A 37 8.40 -2.25 8.56
N GLY A 38 9.34 -1.70 7.78
CA GLY A 38 10.74 -2.18 7.74
C GLY A 38 10.95 -3.50 6.98
N LYS A 39 9.89 -4.11 6.43
CA LYS A 39 9.97 -5.34 5.63
C LYS A 39 9.79 -5.03 4.15
N GLN A 40 10.49 -5.79 3.30
CA GLN A 40 10.27 -5.76 1.86
C GLN A 40 9.15 -6.74 1.50
N ILE A 41 8.12 -6.24 0.83
CA ILE A 41 6.99 -7.02 0.33
C ILE A 41 7.10 -7.12 -1.19
N THR A 42 6.84 -8.32 -1.71
CA THR A 42 6.77 -8.59 -3.15
C THR A 42 5.45 -9.27 -3.48
N ILE A 43 4.70 -8.73 -4.44
CA ILE A 43 3.44 -9.28 -4.91
C ILE A 43 3.60 -9.65 -6.40
N LYS A 44 3.25 -10.88 -6.75
CA LYS A 44 3.13 -11.33 -8.14
C LYS A 44 1.67 -11.20 -8.56
N SER A 45 1.41 -10.53 -9.68
CA SER A 45 0.05 -10.31 -10.18
C SER A 45 0.04 -10.32 -11.70
N ASN A 46 -1.05 -10.78 -12.30
CA ASN A 46 -1.32 -10.61 -13.73
C ASN A 46 -2.28 -9.45 -14.02
N ASN A 47 -2.76 -8.74 -12.98
CA ASN A 47 -3.69 -7.62 -13.11
C ASN A 47 -3.40 -6.55 -12.07
N LEU A 48 -2.72 -5.48 -12.50
CA LEU A 48 -2.32 -4.38 -11.63
C LEU A 48 -3.51 -3.67 -11.00
N ASP A 49 -4.55 -3.33 -11.78
CA ASP A 49 -5.73 -2.62 -11.28
C ASP A 49 -6.41 -3.37 -10.13
N LYS A 50 -6.64 -4.68 -10.29
CA LYS A 50 -7.25 -5.50 -9.25
C LYS A 50 -6.36 -5.56 -8.00
N THR A 51 -5.04 -5.66 -8.17
CA THR A 51 -4.10 -5.67 -7.05
C THR A 51 -4.08 -4.34 -6.32
N PHE A 52 -4.03 -3.21 -7.02
CA PHE A 52 -4.03 -1.90 -6.38
C PHE A 52 -5.35 -1.60 -5.67
N ARG A 53 -6.50 -2.01 -6.21
CA ARG A 53 -7.79 -1.92 -5.51
C ARG A 53 -7.82 -2.76 -4.23
N TYR A 54 -7.23 -3.97 -4.26
CA TYR A 54 -7.12 -4.81 -3.08
C TYR A 54 -6.23 -4.18 -2.00
N LEU A 55 -5.06 -3.64 -2.40
CA LEU A 55 -4.18 -2.93 -1.49
C LEU A 55 -4.84 -1.67 -0.93
N GLU A 56 -5.58 -0.93 -1.76
CA GLU A 56 -6.37 0.21 -1.31
C GLU A 56 -7.39 -0.17 -0.25
N ALA A 57 -8.13 -1.26 -0.45
CA ALA A 57 -9.08 -1.75 0.54
C ALA A 57 -8.39 -2.08 1.87
N ILE A 58 -7.24 -2.79 1.84
CA ILE A 58 -6.47 -3.14 3.04
C ILE A 58 -5.98 -1.88 3.77
N PHE A 59 -5.29 -0.98 3.07
CA PHE A 59 -4.67 0.18 3.71
C PHE A 59 -5.69 1.24 4.14
N ASN A 60 -6.87 1.27 3.52
CA ASN A 60 -7.95 2.14 3.95
C ASN A 60 -8.80 1.52 5.09
N SER A 61 -8.87 0.19 5.19
CA SER A 61 -9.55 -0.51 6.30
C SER A 61 -8.67 -0.68 7.54
N MET A 62 -7.36 -0.49 7.41
CA MET A 62 -6.48 -0.20 8.54
C MET A 62 -6.85 1.18 9.10
N GLU A 63 -7.97 1.26 9.82
CA GLU A 63 -8.17 2.34 10.78
C GLU A 63 -6.97 2.32 11.71
N VAL A 64 -6.37 3.49 11.83
CA VAL A 64 -5.25 3.71 12.73
C VAL A 64 -5.75 3.37 14.13
N ASP A 65 -5.33 2.23 14.65
CA ASP A 65 -5.37 1.87 16.07
C ASP A 65 -4.45 2.87 16.82
N LYS A 66 -4.90 4.12 16.90
CA LYS A 66 -4.42 5.18 17.78
C LYS A 66 -5.64 5.68 18.54
N ILE A 67 -6.17 4.83 19.39
CA ILE A 67 -6.66 5.30 20.68
C ILE A 67 -5.73 4.65 21.69
N PRO A 68 -4.84 5.39 22.38
CA PRO A 68 -4.17 4.85 23.54
C PRO A 68 -5.25 4.32 24.50
N LEU A 69 -5.14 3.07 24.90
CA LEU A 69 -6.05 2.43 25.85
C LEU A 69 -6.15 3.20 27.19
N GLU A 70 -5.22 4.13 27.43
CA GLU A 70 -5.14 4.99 28.62
C GLU A 70 -6.10 6.19 28.60
N SER A 71 -6.77 6.51 27.48
CA SER A 71 -7.68 7.67 27.40
C SER A 71 -9.16 7.34 27.61
N ARG A 72 -9.53 6.11 27.99
CA ARG A 72 -10.93 5.70 28.24
C ARG A 72 -11.28 5.51 29.74
N VAL A 73 -10.37 5.88 30.65
CA VAL A 73 -10.60 5.88 32.10
C VAL A 73 -10.04 7.16 32.72
N ALA A 74 -10.68 8.29 32.43
CA ALA A 74 -10.65 9.48 33.28
C ALA A 74 -11.82 10.39 32.88
N GLY A 75 -12.78 10.57 33.78
CA GLY A 75 -13.93 11.47 33.66
C GLY A 75 -15.24 10.77 33.95
#